data_AF-A0A8S2VAY4-F1
#
_entry.id   AF-A0A8S2VAY4-F1
#
_cell.length_a   1.000
_cell.length_b   1.000
_cell.length_c   1.000
_cell.angle_alpha   90.00
_cell.angle_beta   90.00
_cell.angle_gamma   90.00
#
_symmetry.space_group_name_H-M   'P 1'
#
loop_
_entity.id
_entity.type
_entity.pdbx_description
1 polymer ?
#
loop_
_entity_poly.entity_id
_entity_poly.type
_entity_poly.pdbx_seq_one_letter_code
_entity_poly.pdbx_strand_id
1 'polypeptide(L)' 'MSEYTESHSIARLIGAPPGYVGFEQGGQLTEAIRRQPYAVILFDEVEKAHPQ' A
#
# COMPACT_ATOMS: atom_id res chain seq x y z
N MET A 1 -7.80 2.17 -7.97
CA MET A 1 -6.33 1.93 -7.86
C MET A 1 -5.54 2.84 -8.80
N SER A 2 -6.17 3.82 -9.44
CA SER A 2 -5.54 4.76 -10.36
C SER A 2 -4.41 5.60 -9.73
N GLU A 3 -4.46 5.82 -8.40
CA GLU A 3 -3.38 6.46 -7.62
C GLU A 3 -2.14 5.58 -7.40
N TYR A 4 -2.24 4.27 -7.71
CA TYR A 4 -1.16 3.28 -7.55
C TYR A 4 -0.62 2.76 -8.88
N THR A 5 -0.66 3.62 -9.90
CA THR A 5 -0.24 3.31 -11.29
C THR A 5 1.27 3.34 -11.48
N GLU A 6 2.01 4.02 -10.60
CA GLU A 6 3.47 4.09 -10.65
C GLU A 6 4.09 3.14 -9.63
N SER A 7 5.18 2.45 -9.98
CA SER A 7 5.75 1.39 -9.11
C SER A 7 6.16 1.91 -7.72
N HIS A 8 6.58 3.17 -7.61
CA HIS A 8 6.98 3.79 -6.34
C HIS A 8 5.79 4.26 -5.49
N SER A 9 4.59 4.37 -6.07
CA SER A 9 3.37 4.70 -5.32
C SER A 9 2.90 3.53 -4.45
N ILE A 10 3.21 2.28 -4.82
CA ILE A 10 2.92 1.08 -4.02
C ILE A 10 3.61 1.14 -2.66
N ALA A 11 4.84 1.68 -2.60
CA ALA A 11 5.56 1.86 -1.33
C ALA A 11 4.80 2.73 -0.31
N ARG A 12 3.90 3.62 -0.76
CA ARG A 12 3.03 4.37 0.16
C ARG A 12 1.89 3.52 0.71
N LEU A 13 1.37 2.58 -0.08
CA LEU A 13 0.28 1.70 0.32
C LEU A 13 0.73 0.65 1.32
N ILE A 14 1.87 -0.02 1.06
CA ILE A 14 2.33 -1.17 1.86
C ILE A 14 3.57 -0.89 2.73
N GLY A 15 4.29 0.19 2.47
CA GLY A 15 5.54 0.55 3.14
C GLY A 15 6.74 0.45 2.20
N ALA A 16 7.80 1.19 2.53
CA ALA A 16 9.05 1.10 1.78
C ALA A 16 9.71 -0.28 1.98
N PRO A 17 10.51 -0.77 1.01
CA PRO A 17 11.26 -2.02 1.18
C PRO A 17 12.40 -1.89 2.21
N PRO A 18 12.90 -3.01 2.78
CA PRO A 18 14.05 -2.99 3.68
C PRO A 18 15.25 -2.26 3.07
N GLY A 19 15.88 -1.37 3.85
CA GLY A 19 17.02 -0.56 3.40
C GLY A 19 16.65 0.74 2.69
N TYR A 20 15.35 1.04 2.50
CA TYR A 20 14.87 2.32 1.98
C TYR A 20 14.32 3.21 3.09
N VAL A 21 14.34 4.53 2.85
CA VAL A 21 13.73 5.51 3.75
C VAL A 21 12.24 5.20 3.91
N GLY A 22 11.78 5.07 5.16
CA GLY A 22 10.38 4.78 5.48
C GLY A 22 10.03 3.30 5.71
N PHE A 23 11.02 2.39 5.71
CA PHE A 23 10.78 0.96 5.98
C PHE A 23 10.07 0.71 7.32
N GLU A 24 10.46 1.41 8.38
CA GLU A 24 9.85 1.23 9.71
C GLU A 24 8.50 1.93 9.90
N GLN A 25 8.09 2.79 8.95
CA GLN A 25 6.90 3.62 9.09
C GLN A 25 5.62 2.88 8.66
N GLY A 26 5.76 1.72 7.99
CA GLY A 26 4.64 0.99 7.40
C GLY A 26 3.97 1.74 6.26
N GLY A 27 3.09 1.07 5.54
CA GLY A 27 2.21 1.68 4.54
C GLY A 27 0.86 2.06 5.11
N GLN A 28 0.14 2.90 4.37
CA GLN A 28 -1.21 3.34 4.73
C GLN A 28 -2.16 2.16 4.97
N LEU A 29 -2.11 1.12 4.12
CA LEU A 29 -2.94 -0.07 4.27
C LEU A 29 -2.48 -0.95 5.44
N THR A 30 -1.16 -1.19 5.54
CA THR A 30 -0.64 -2.07 6.59
C THR A 30 -0.86 -1.49 7.99
N GLU A 31 -0.73 -0.18 8.15
CA GLU A 31 -1.02 0.49 9.42
C GLU A 31 -2.52 0.51 9.74
N ALA A 32 -3.38 0.68 8.74
CA ALA A 32 -4.83 0.59 8.93
C ALA A 32 -5.26 -0.81 9.42
N ILE A 33 -4.74 -1.87 8.81
CA ILE A 33 -5.04 -3.26 9.21
C ILE A 33 -4.43 -3.58 10.59
N ARG A 34 -3.22 -3.10 10.89
CA ARG A 34 -2.59 -3.31 12.21
C ARG A 34 -3.42 -2.71 13.34
N ARG A 35 -4.09 -1.58 13.10
CA ARG A 35 -5.00 -0.93 14.06
C ARG A 35 -6.37 -1.60 14.13
N GLN A 36 -6.89 -2.09 13.00
CA GLN A 36 -8.17 -2.80 12.93
C GLN A 36 -8.04 -4.09 12.10
N PRO A 37 -7.68 -5.21 12.74
CA PRO A 37 -7.35 -6.45 12.02
C PRO A 37 -8.53 -7.08 11.28
N TYR A 38 -9.74 -6.88 11.77
CA TYR A 38 -10.97 -7.36 11.16
C TYR A 38 -11.65 -6.21 10.43
N ALA A 39 -11.33 -6.11 9.14
CA ALA A 39 -11.83 -5.06 8.26
C ALA A 39 -12.16 -5.63 6.88
N VAL A 40 -13.05 -4.96 6.17
CA VAL A 40 -13.29 -5.18 4.75
C VAL A 40 -12.44 -4.19 3.98
N ILE A 41 -11.64 -4.68 3.03
CA ILE A 41 -10.81 -3.86 2.17
C ILE A 41 -11.42 -3.88 0.78
N LEU A 42 -11.71 -2.70 0.24
CA LEU A 42 -12.21 -2.54 -1.12
C LEU A 42 -11.09 -1.97 -1.99
N PHE A 43 -10.74 -2.69 -3.05
CA PHE A 43 -9.90 -2.17 -4.13
C PHE A 43 -10.78 -1.81 -5.32
N ASP A 44 -11.01 -0.52 -5.53
CA ASP A 44 -11.71 -0.03 -6.70
C ASP A 44 -10.77 0.03 -7.91
N GLU A 45 -11.27 -0.17 -9.13
CA GLU A 45 -10.51 -0.11 -10.39
C GLU A 45 -9.18 -0.90 -10.37
N VAL A 46 -9.16 -2.13 -9.88
CA VAL A 46 -7.93 -2.93 -9.69
C VAL A 46 -7.16 -3.15 -11.00
N GLU A 47 -7.84 -3.17 -12.14
CA GLU A 47 -7.25 -3.30 -13.47
C GLU A 47 -6.36 -2.13 -13.88
N LYS A 48 -6.44 -1.00 -13.15
CA LYS A 48 -5.57 0.17 -13.35
C LYS A 48 -4.30 0.14 -12.50
N ALA A 49 -4.20 -0.78 -11.53
CA ALA A 49 -3.03 -0.86 -10.65
C ALA A 49 -1.76 -1.21 -11.44
N HIS A 50 -0.61 -0.71 -10.97
CA HIS A 50 0.67 -1.19 -11.49
C HIS A 50 0.84 -2.68 -11.17
N PRO A 51 1.23 -3.53 -12.13
CA PRO A 51 1.30 -4.98 -11.93
C PRO A 51 2.47 -5.44 -11.04
N GLN A 52 3.29 -4.52 -10.51
CA GLN A 52 4.52 -4.80 -9.76
C GLN A 52 4.73 -3.83 -8.61
#